data_AF-A0A7C9LTR9-F1
#
_entry.id   AF-A0A7C9LTR9-F1
#
_cell.length_a   1.000
_cell.length_b   1.000
_cell.length_c   1.000
_cell.angle_alpha   90.00
_cell.angle_beta   90.00
_cell.angle_gamma   90.00
#
_symmetry.space_group_name_H-M   'P 1'
#
loop_
_entity.id
_entity.type
_entity.pdbx_description
1 polymer ?
#
loop_
_entity_poly.entity_id
_entity_poly.type
_entity_poly.pdbx_seq_one_letter_code
_entity_poly.pdbx_strand_id
1 'polypeptide(L)'
;MPEARHGLDDARRAYANRDWQAAISAPAWLAAAYERGGDAGQADHLRAEAAALFERLGARADLEVPRWTDRDDGPLTPREREVLELVARGASNRDIAQQLFISAATVGRHLANIYLKLGVGSRTAAAAWWREERAAVR
;
A
#
# COMPACT_ATOMS: atom_id res chain seq x y z
N MET A 1 -9.90 -5.68 2.33
CA MET A 1 -9.21 -4.42 2.66
C MET A 1 -7.76 -4.49 2.17
N PRO A 2 -7.47 -3.97 0.96
CA PRO A 2 -6.14 -3.97 0.36
C PRO A 2 -5.13 -3.08 1.10
N GLU A 3 -5.59 -2.06 1.84
CA GLU A 3 -4.71 -1.11 2.55
C GLU A 3 -3.97 -1.76 3.74
N ALA A 4 -4.59 -2.74 4.42
CA ALA A 4 -4.00 -3.40 5.59
C ALA A 4 -2.75 -4.24 5.27
N ARG A 5 -2.59 -4.72 4.01
CA ARG A 5 -1.44 -5.54 3.61
C ARG A 5 -0.15 -4.73 3.45
N HIS A 6 -0.24 -3.44 3.11
CA HIS A 6 0.94 -2.62 2.85
C HIS A 6 1.66 -2.24 4.16
N GLY A 7 0.89 -1.89 5.20
CA GLY A 7 1.45 -1.63 6.54
C GLY A 7 2.17 -2.83 7.14
N LEU A 8 1.67 -4.04 6.88
CA LEU A 8 2.32 -5.30 7.30
C LEU A 8 3.65 -5.54 6.58
N ASP A 9 3.72 -5.30 5.27
CA ASP A 9 4.95 -5.49 4.48
C ASP A 9 6.04 -4.46 4.85
N ASP A 10 5.65 -3.23 5.18
CA ASP A 10 6.56 -2.19 5.63
C ASP A 10 7.04 -2.43 7.07
N ALA A 11 6.15 -2.86 7.97
CA ALA A 11 6.52 -3.32 9.30
C ALA A 11 7.51 -4.50 9.23
N ARG A 12 7.29 -5.44 8.31
CA ARG A 12 8.17 -6.60 8.10
C ARG A 12 9.55 -6.21 7.53
N ARG A 13 9.61 -5.20 6.65
CA ARG A 13 10.88 -4.64 6.13
C ARG A 13 11.66 -3.89 7.20
N ALA A 14 10.98 -3.09 8.01
CA ALA A 14 11.60 -2.40 9.14
C ALA A 14 12.14 -3.40 10.19
N TYR A 15 11.41 -4.50 10.42
CA TYR A 15 11.85 -5.61 11.28
C TYR A 15 13.10 -6.33 10.74
N ALA A 16 13.20 -6.51 9.42
CA ALA A 16 14.31 -7.23 8.79
C ALA A 16 15.65 -6.48 8.85
N ASN A 17 15.63 -5.14 8.91
CA ASN A 17 16.81 -4.29 8.80
C ASN A 17 17.34 -3.74 10.14
N ARG A 18 17.27 -4.57 11.20
CA ARG A 18 17.91 -4.41 12.53
C ARG A 18 18.19 -2.97 12.97
N ASP A 19 17.13 -2.28 13.35
CA ASP A 19 17.20 -1.23 14.36
C ASP A 19 16.39 -1.69 15.56
N TRP A 20 17.04 -1.93 16.70
CA TRP A 20 16.38 -2.54 17.87
C TRP A 20 15.25 -1.64 18.41
N GLN A 21 15.27 -0.34 18.09
CA GLN A 21 14.19 0.60 18.34
C GLN A 21 12.93 0.35 17.48
N ALA A 22 13.09 -0.15 16.25
CA ALA A 22 11.98 -0.50 15.36
C ALA A 22 11.26 -1.79 15.81
N ALA A 23 11.99 -2.75 16.40
CA ALA A 23 11.39 -3.98 16.93
C ALA A 23 10.49 -3.73 18.15
N ILE A 24 10.81 -2.74 18.99
CA ILE A 24 9.99 -2.34 20.14
C ILE A 24 8.74 -1.55 19.68
N SER A 25 8.83 -0.85 18.54
CA SER A 25 7.79 0.06 18.05
C SER A 25 6.74 -0.59 17.13
N ALA A 26 6.96 -1.84 16.70
CA ALA A 26 6.09 -2.54 15.76
C ALA A 26 4.61 -2.61 16.20
N PRO A 27 4.27 -2.87 17.49
CA PRO A 27 2.87 -2.86 17.92
C PRO A 27 2.22 -1.47 17.81
N ALA A 28 2.95 -0.39 18.10
CA ALA A 28 2.44 0.97 17.96
C ALA A 28 2.20 1.37 16.49
N TRP A 29 3.06 0.91 15.59
CA TRP A 29 2.90 1.11 14.15
C TRP A 29 1.70 0.36 13.58
N LEU A 30 1.48 -0.89 14.03
CA LEU A 30 0.29 -1.66 13.67
C LEU A 30 -0.98 -1.00 14.22
N ALA A 31 -0.96 -0.48 15.44
CA ALA A 31 -2.10 0.25 16.01
C ALA A 31 -2.50 1.46 15.16
N ALA A 32 -1.52 2.26 14.72
CA ALA A 32 -1.77 3.40 13.83
C ALA A 32 -2.35 2.97 12.46
N ALA A 33 -1.94 1.80 11.94
CA ALA A 33 -2.50 1.26 10.71
C ALA A 33 -3.97 0.81 10.89
N TYR A 34 -4.31 0.15 12.00
CA TYR A 34 -5.69 -0.28 12.28
C TYR A 34 -6.63 0.91 12.51
N GLU A 35 -6.16 1.97 13.18
CA GLU A 35 -6.93 3.20 13.37
C GLU A 35 -7.31 3.84 12.03
N ARG A 36 -6.36 3.98 11.10
CA ARG A 36 -6.64 4.48 9.75
C ARG A 36 -7.56 3.57 8.95
N GLY A 37 -7.49 2.25 9.20
CA GLY A 37 -8.39 1.27 8.61
C GLY A 37 -9.79 1.24 9.24
N GLY A 38 -10.05 2.06 10.27
CA GLY A 38 -11.34 2.14 10.98
C GLY A 38 -11.58 1.05 12.03
N ASP A 39 -10.57 0.24 12.36
CA ASP A 39 -10.67 -0.83 13.36
C ASP A 39 -10.10 -0.36 14.70
N ALA A 40 -10.91 0.44 15.41
CA ALA A 40 -10.51 1.03 16.70
C ALA A 40 -10.20 -0.04 17.76
N GLY A 41 -10.91 -1.17 17.77
CA GLY A 41 -10.71 -2.22 18.76
C GLY A 41 -9.35 -2.90 18.63
N GLN A 42 -8.94 -3.20 17.40
CA GLN A 42 -7.63 -3.77 17.14
C GLN A 42 -6.51 -2.75 17.37
N ALA A 43 -6.75 -1.47 17.06
CA ALA A 43 -5.82 -0.39 17.34
C ALA A 43 -5.54 -0.25 18.85
N ASP A 44 -6.58 -0.23 19.68
CA ASP A 44 -6.45 -0.05 21.13
C ASP A 44 -5.70 -1.20 21.80
N HIS A 45 -5.97 -2.45 21.39
CA HIS A 45 -5.25 -3.61 21.91
C HIS A 45 -3.75 -3.51 21.65
N LEU A 46 -3.37 -3.13 20.43
CA LEU A 46 -1.97 -3.00 20.03
C LEU A 46 -1.27 -1.81 20.71
N ARG A 47 -2.00 -0.71 21.01
CA ARG A 47 -1.46 0.38 21.84
C ARG A 47 -1.18 -0.07 23.26
N ALA A 48 -2.10 -0.83 23.86
CA ALA A 48 -1.93 -1.36 25.20
C ALA A 48 -0.72 -2.31 25.27
N GLU A 49 -0.57 -3.18 24.27
CA GLU A 49 0.59 -4.06 24.15
C GLU A 49 1.89 -3.28 23.98
N ALA A 50 1.91 -2.25 23.11
CA ALA A 50 3.06 -1.37 22.94
C ALA A 50 3.47 -0.70 24.25
N ALA A 51 2.50 -0.11 24.96
CA ALA A 51 2.73 0.59 26.22
C ALA A 51 3.33 -0.33 27.29
N ALA A 52 2.78 -1.53 27.46
CA ALA A 52 3.30 -2.52 28.40
C ALA A 52 4.72 -2.98 28.06
N LEU A 53 5.04 -3.09 26.77
CA LEU A 53 6.38 -3.44 26.31
C LEU A 53 7.38 -2.32 26.59
N PHE A 54 7.04 -1.06 26.30
CA PHE A 54 7.90 0.10 26.58
C PHE A 54 8.18 0.26 28.07
N GLU A 55 7.14 0.10 28.91
CA GLU A 55 7.27 0.15 30.37
C GLU A 55 8.25 -0.91 30.89
N ARG A 56 8.09 -2.18 30.47
CA ARG A 56 8.98 -3.27 30.84
C ARG A 56 10.44 -3.04 30.43
N LEU A 57 10.66 -2.30 29.36
CA LEU A 57 11.99 -2.01 28.83
C LEU A 57 12.59 -0.70 29.37
N GLY A 58 11.84 0.05 30.19
CA GLY A 58 12.26 1.37 30.68
C GLY A 58 12.45 2.40 29.56
N ALA A 59 11.82 2.16 28.40
CA ALA A 59 11.91 3.01 27.23
C ALA A 59 10.78 4.05 27.25
N ARG A 60 11.08 5.29 26.87
CA ARG A 60 10.03 6.27 26.57
C ARG A 60 9.41 5.90 25.23
N ALA A 61 8.08 5.91 25.18
CA ALA A 61 7.33 5.86 23.93
C ALA A 61 7.47 7.21 23.19
N ASP A 62 8.69 7.64 22.91
CA ASP A 62 8.97 8.74 21.98
C ASP A 62 8.85 8.19 20.55
N LEU A 63 7.66 7.68 20.26
CA LEU A 63 7.32 7.05 19.01
C LEU A 63 7.15 8.16 17.97
N GLU A 64 8.21 8.45 17.22
CA GLU A 64 7.98 8.90 15.86
C GLU A 64 7.24 7.75 15.15
N VAL A 65 5.91 7.83 15.12
CA VAL A 65 5.14 7.11 14.13
C VAL A 65 5.73 7.60 12.81
N PRO A 66 6.34 6.74 11.98
CA PRO A 66 6.78 7.13 10.67
C PRO A 66 5.63 7.90 10.07
N ARG A 67 5.90 9.07 9.52
CA ARG A 67 4.93 9.69 8.62
C ARG A 67 4.84 8.70 7.48
N TRP A 68 3.97 7.71 7.64
CA TRP A 68 3.50 6.84 6.59
C TRP A 68 3.16 7.86 5.54
N THR A 69 3.97 7.88 4.48
CA THR A 69 3.68 8.78 3.40
C THR A 69 2.27 8.39 3.03
N ASP A 70 1.33 9.30 3.27
CA ASP A 70 0.03 9.26 2.65
C ASP A 70 0.40 9.28 1.18
N ARG A 71 0.56 8.09 0.64
CA ARG A 71 0.64 7.90 -0.77
C ARG A 71 -0.79 8.11 -1.22
N ASP A 72 -1.18 9.38 -1.24
CA ASP A 72 -2.41 9.95 -1.83
C ASP A 72 -2.57 9.51 -3.29
N ASP A 73 -1.57 8.83 -3.83
CA ASP A 73 -1.56 8.24 -5.14
C ASP A 73 -2.36 6.91 -5.26
N GLY A 74 -2.98 6.41 -4.18
CA GLY A 74 -3.93 5.29 -4.22
C GLY A 74 -3.26 3.90 -4.31
N PRO A 75 -4.00 2.80 -4.53
CA PRO A 75 -3.52 1.43 -4.34
C PRO A 75 -2.47 0.95 -5.36
N LEU A 76 -2.18 1.75 -6.39
CA LEU A 76 -1.29 1.40 -7.49
C LEU A 76 0.12 1.96 -7.28
N THR A 77 1.12 1.29 -7.83
CA THR A 77 2.48 1.84 -7.96
C THR A 77 2.55 2.84 -9.12
N PRO A 78 3.58 3.71 -9.18
CA PRO A 78 3.76 4.62 -10.31
C PRO A 78 3.75 3.92 -11.68
N ARG A 79 4.46 2.79 -11.80
CA ARG A 79 4.50 2.01 -13.03
C ARG A 79 3.14 1.41 -13.40
N GLU A 80 2.39 0.94 -12.41
CA GLU A 80 1.04 0.41 -12.63
C GLU A 80 0.06 1.50 -13.07
N ARG A 81 0.19 2.73 -12.55
CA ARG A 81 -0.58 3.89 -13.03
C ARG A 81 -0.28 4.21 -14.49
N GLU A 82 1.01 4.25 -14.89
CA GLU A 82 1.39 4.47 -16.29
C GLU A 82 0.76 3.40 -17.21
N VAL A 83 0.83 2.12 -16.82
CA VAL A 83 0.19 1.03 -17.56
C VAL A 83 -1.32 1.20 -17.64
N LEU A 84 -1.98 1.48 -16.51
CA LEU A 84 -3.43 1.61 -16.45
C LEU A 84 -3.95 2.83 -17.21
N GLU A 85 -3.20 3.92 -17.21
CA GLU A 85 -3.50 5.11 -18.01
C GLU A 85 -3.51 4.78 -19.51
N LEU A 86 -2.49 4.06 -20.00
CA LEU A 86 -2.46 3.62 -21.40
C LEU A 86 -3.59 2.62 -21.72
N VAL A 87 -3.94 1.74 -20.78
CA VAL A 87 -5.11 0.87 -20.92
C VAL A 87 -6.40 1.67 -21.05
N ALA A 88 -6.60 2.68 -20.21
CA ALA A 88 -7.79 3.52 -20.24
C ALA A 88 -7.91 4.34 -21.54
N ARG A 89 -6.77 4.64 -22.18
CA ARG A 89 -6.66 5.24 -23.53
C ARG A 89 -6.83 4.23 -24.68
N GLY A 90 -6.96 2.94 -24.38
CA GLY A 90 -7.20 1.88 -25.37
C GLY A 90 -5.96 1.20 -25.94
N ALA A 91 -4.75 1.47 -25.43
CA ALA A 91 -3.50 0.93 -25.97
C ALA A 91 -3.36 -0.58 -25.73
N SER A 92 -3.00 -1.38 -26.73
CA SER A 92 -2.80 -2.82 -26.56
C SER A 92 -1.57 -3.14 -25.67
N ASN A 93 -1.44 -4.38 -25.19
CA ASN A 93 -0.24 -4.76 -24.41
C ASN A 93 1.05 -4.59 -25.21
N ARG A 94 0.99 -4.72 -26.54
CA ARG A 94 2.13 -4.49 -27.44
C ARG A 94 2.49 -3.00 -27.53
N ASP A 95 1.49 -2.13 -27.62
CA ASP A 95 1.69 -0.68 -27.66
C ASP A 95 2.26 -0.17 -26.34
N ILE A 96 1.73 -0.67 -25.21
CA ILE A 96 2.21 -0.34 -23.87
C ILE A 96 3.67 -0.81 -23.70
N ALA A 97 3.97 -2.02 -24.15
CA ALA A 97 5.32 -2.58 -24.12
C ALA A 97 6.32 -1.68 -24.87
N GLN A 98 5.94 -1.19 -26.04
CA GLN A 98 6.76 -0.27 -26.83
C GLN A 98 6.94 1.09 -26.15
N GLN A 99 5.86 1.68 -25.62
CA GLN A 99 5.90 3.00 -24.99
C GLN A 99 6.68 3.00 -23.67
N LEU A 100 6.62 1.91 -22.90
CA LEU A 100 7.26 1.79 -21.60
C LEU A 100 8.58 1.01 -21.64
N PHE A 101 9.05 0.61 -22.82
CA PHE A 101 10.29 -0.14 -23.03
C PHE A 101 10.38 -1.43 -22.19
N ILE A 102 9.30 -2.21 -22.15
CA ILE A 102 9.20 -3.50 -21.45
C ILE A 102 8.60 -4.58 -22.35
N SER A 103 8.61 -5.84 -21.92
CA SER A 103 7.97 -6.91 -22.69
C SER A 103 6.44 -6.90 -22.54
N ALA A 104 5.72 -7.39 -23.56
CA ALA A 104 4.26 -7.57 -23.46
C ALA A 104 3.85 -8.54 -22.33
N ALA A 105 4.72 -9.52 -22.00
CA ALA A 105 4.53 -10.40 -20.86
C ALA A 105 4.63 -9.63 -19.53
N THR A 106 5.58 -8.69 -19.42
CA THR A 106 5.72 -7.79 -18.28
C THR A 106 4.47 -6.91 -18.13
N VAL A 107 3.92 -6.38 -19.23
CA VAL A 107 2.63 -5.67 -19.20
C VAL A 107 1.51 -6.56 -18.68
N GLY A 108 1.43 -7.81 -19.13
CA GLY A 108 0.47 -8.80 -18.62
C GLY A 108 0.60 -9.03 -17.11
N ARG A 109 1.83 -9.11 -16.58
CA ARG A 109 2.09 -9.21 -15.14
C ARG A 109 1.60 -7.96 -14.39
N HIS A 110 1.88 -6.76 -14.90
CA HIS A 110 1.38 -5.53 -14.31
C HIS A 110 -0.14 -5.52 -14.26
N LEU A 111 -0.83 -5.91 -15.35
CA LEU A 111 -2.29 -5.96 -15.39
C LEU A 111 -2.88 -6.95 -14.39
N ALA A 112 -2.27 -8.13 -14.23
CA ALA A 112 -2.71 -9.09 -13.22
C ALA A 112 -2.62 -8.49 -11.79
N ASN A 113 -1.53 -7.79 -11.49
CA ASN A 113 -1.36 -7.12 -10.20
C ASN A 113 -2.36 -5.95 -10.02
N ILE A 114 -2.60 -5.16 -11.07
CA ILE A 114 -3.59 -4.07 -11.06
C ILE A 114 -4.97 -4.64 -10.77
N TYR A 115 -5.39 -5.70 -11.45
CA TYR A 115 -6.69 -6.32 -11.24
C TYR A 115 -6.88 -6.79 -9.79
N LEU A 116 -5.85 -7.42 -9.22
CA LEU A 116 -5.86 -7.83 -7.81
C LEU A 116 -5.97 -6.65 -6.85
N LYS A 117 -5.25 -5.55 -7.13
CA LYS A 117 -5.24 -4.34 -6.28
C LYS A 117 -6.56 -3.58 -6.33
N LEU A 118 -7.18 -3.52 -7.51
CA LEU A 118 -8.45 -2.81 -7.73
C LEU A 118 -9.67 -3.70 -7.43
N GLY A 119 -9.50 -5.00 -7.24
CA GLY A 119 -10.61 -5.94 -7.07
C GLY A 119 -11.48 -6.11 -8.32
N VAL A 120 -10.93 -5.86 -9.51
CA VAL A 120 -11.67 -5.92 -10.79
C VAL A 120 -11.30 -7.16 -11.59
N GLY A 121 -12.27 -7.72 -12.32
CA GLY A 121 -12.08 -8.96 -13.08
C GLY A 121 -11.67 -8.78 -14.55
N SER A 122 -11.60 -7.54 -15.05
CA SER A 122 -11.37 -7.32 -16.48
C SER A 122 -10.62 -6.03 -16.79
N ARG A 123 -10.01 -6.02 -17.98
CA ARG A 123 -9.37 -4.85 -18.57
C ARG A 123 -10.32 -3.66 -18.68
N THR A 124 -11.55 -3.91 -19.09
CA THR A 124 -12.57 -2.86 -19.24
C THR A 124 -12.99 -2.30 -17.89
N ALA A 125 -13.15 -3.14 -16.88
CA ALA A 125 -13.44 -2.70 -15.51
C ALA A 125 -12.29 -1.87 -14.93
N ALA A 126 -11.03 -2.26 -15.15
CA ALA A 126 -9.88 -1.47 -14.74
C ALA A 126 -9.81 -0.11 -15.46
N ALA A 127 -10.13 -0.08 -16.76
CA ALA A 127 -10.21 1.17 -17.52
C ALA A 127 -11.33 2.10 -17.05
N ALA A 128 -12.49 1.55 -16.66
CA ALA A 128 -13.59 2.32 -16.08
C ALA A 128 -13.20 2.92 -14.73
N TRP A 129 -12.64 2.12 -13.83
CA TRP A 129 -12.13 2.56 -12.54
C TRP A 129 -11.16 3.75 -12.68
N TRP A 130 -10.21 3.68 -13.62
CA TRP A 130 -9.25 4.77 -13.85
C TRP A 130 -9.91 6.08 -14.30
N ARG A 131 -11.00 6.02 -15.07
CA ARG A 131 -11.71 7.21 -15.53
C ARG A 131 -12.51 7.86 -14.41
N GLU A 132 -13.12 7.05 -13.55
CA GLU A 132 -13.84 7.50 -12.35
C GLU A 132 -12.86 8.20 -11.38
N GLU A 133 -11.71 7.57 -11.11
CA GLU A 133 -10.67 8.14 -10.26
C GLU A 133 -10.18 9.51 -10.77
N ARG A 134 -9.95 9.64 -12.08
CA ARG A 134 -9.49 10.90 -12.69
C ARG A 134 -10.57 11.99 -12.72
N ALA A 135 -11.85 11.61 -12.66
CA ALA A 135 -12.95 12.55 -12.55
C ALA A 135 -13.11 13.09 -11.12
N ALA A 136 -12.80 12.29 -10.09
CA ALA A 136 -12.88 12.70 -8.68
C ALA A 136 -11.77 13.69 -8.26
N VAL A 137 -10.67 13.76 -9.02
CA VAL A 137 -9.51 14.63 -8.75
C VAL A 137 -9.64 16.02 -9.43
N ARG A 138 -10.73 16.27 -10.19
CA ARG A 138 -11.03 17.57 -10.82
C ARG A 138 -12.02 18.37 -10.01
#